data_AF-A0A521D8H2-F1
#
_entry.id   AF-A0A521D8H2-F1
#
_cell.length_a   1.000
_cell.length_b   1.000
_cell.length_c   1.000
_cell.angle_alpha   90.00
_cell.angle_beta   90.00
_cell.angle_gamma   90.00
#
_symmetry.space_group_name_H-M   'P 1'
#
loop_
_entity.id
_entity.type
_entity.pdbx_description
1 polymer ?
#
loop_
_entity_poly.entity_id
_entity_poly.type
_entity_poly.pdbx_seq_one_letter_code
_entity_poly.pdbx_strand_id
1 'polypeptide(L)'
;MARVKSFSDGLAKGLGLGATIVGLYMMTMFSLLPLGIFSKVLNLKDFFGLKIGIAAVFSLITFIYYVRYVKSLKLPPIVWGFGAMISLIMSGVLMFVTVDVILKLIGLE
;
A
#
# COMPACT_ATOMS: atom_id res chain seq x y z
N MET A 1 -15.21 -35.36 16.21
CA MET A 1 -14.77 -33.96 16.45
C MET A 1 -13.64 -33.46 15.54
N ALA A 2 -12.74 -34.29 15.00
CA ALA A 2 -11.62 -33.82 14.17
C ALA A 2 -12.01 -33.20 12.79
N ARG A 3 -13.10 -33.67 12.17
CA ARG A 3 -13.53 -33.25 10.81
C ARG A 3 -14.07 -31.80 10.75
N VAL A 4 -14.63 -31.30 11.84
CA VAL A 4 -15.16 -29.92 11.92
C VAL A 4 -14.02 -28.90 12.00
N LYS A 5 -12.91 -29.26 12.67
CA LYS A 5 -11.70 -28.41 12.75
C LYS A 5 -11.04 -28.25 11.39
N SER A 6 -10.85 -29.33 10.63
CA SER A 6 -10.19 -29.23 9.31
C SER A 6 -11.01 -28.46 8.27
N PHE A 7 -12.35 -28.55 8.33
CA PHE A 7 -13.24 -27.77 7.46
C PHE A 7 -13.25 -26.29 7.86
N SER A 8 -13.32 -25.99 9.16
CA SER A 8 -13.20 -24.63 9.71
C SER A 8 -11.87 -23.97 9.34
N ASP A 9 -10.75 -24.70 9.44
CA ASP A 9 -9.42 -24.19 9.12
C ASP A 9 -9.26 -23.93 7.61
N GLY A 10 -9.81 -24.81 6.76
CA GLY A 10 -9.81 -24.62 5.30
C GLY A 10 -10.68 -23.44 4.87
N LEU A 11 -11.86 -23.27 5.49
CA LEU A 11 -12.75 -22.16 5.24
C LEU A 11 -12.14 -20.83 5.70
N ALA A 12 -11.52 -20.80 6.89
CA ALA A 12 -10.82 -19.63 7.41
C ALA A 12 -9.62 -19.23 6.54
N LYS A 13 -8.88 -20.20 6.00
CA LYS A 13 -7.76 -19.96 5.08
C LYS A 13 -8.24 -19.45 3.71
N GLY A 14 -9.35 -19.99 3.20
CA GLY A 14 -10.02 -19.53 1.97
C GLY A 14 -10.61 -18.13 2.10
N LEU A 15 -11.28 -17.84 3.22
CA LEU A 15 -11.78 -16.50 3.56
C LEU A 15 -10.64 -15.49 3.73
N GLY A 16 -9.52 -15.90 4.35
CA GLY A 16 -8.34 -15.06 4.49
C GLY A 16 -7.68 -14.70 3.15
N LEU A 17 -7.58 -15.66 2.22
CA LEU A 17 -7.07 -15.42 0.87
C LEU A 17 -8.03 -14.52 0.06
N GLY A 18 -9.33 -14.80 0.11
CA GLY A 18 -10.35 -13.97 -0.56
C GLY A 18 -10.33 -12.52 -0.06
N ALA A 19 -10.28 -12.31 1.25
CA ALA A 19 -10.18 -10.98 1.85
C ALA A 19 -8.89 -10.24 1.47
N THR A 20 -7.78 -10.97 1.32
CA THR A 20 -6.51 -10.38 0.87
C THR A 20 -6.59 -9.91 -0.58
N ILE A 21 -7.20 -10.69 -1.47
CA ILE A 21 -7.39 -10.33 -2.89
C ILE A 21 -8.32 -9.13 -3.02
N VAL A 22 -9.45 -9.13 -2.31
CA VAL A 22 -10.38 -7.99 -2.29
C VAL A 22 -9.69 -6.75 -1.73
N GLY A 23 -8.86 -6.91 -0.69
CA GLY A 23 -8.06 -5.83 -0.14
C GLY A 23 -7.06 -5.25 -1.14
N LEU A 24 -6.34 -6.10 -1.86
CA LEU A 24 -5.43 -5.66 -2.93
C LEU A 24 -6.17 -4.91 -4.04
N TYR A 25 -7.34 -5.41 -4.44
CA TYR A 25 -8.18 -4.77 -5.46
C TYR A 25 -8.66 -3.39 -5.01
N MET A 26 -9.19 -3.30 -3.78
CA MET A 26 -9.59 -2.01 -3.19
C MET A 26 -8.41 -1.05 -3.11
N MET A 27 -7.24 -1.50 -2.66
CA MET A 27 -6.05 -0.63 -2.57
C MET A 27 -5.57 -0.15 -3.93
N THR A 28 -5.65 -1.00 -4.94
CA THR A 28 -5.31 -0.62 -6.32
C THR A 28 -6.30 0.41 -6.85
N MET A 29 -7.60 0.25 -6.57
CA MET A 29 -8.59 1.26 -6.96
C MET A 29 -8.43 2.57 -6.20
N PHE A 30 -8.13 2.52 -4.90
CA PHE A 30 -7.90 3.71 -4.10
C PHE A 30 -6.61 4.44 -4.47
N SER A 31 -5.55 3.73 -4.86
CA SER A 31 -4.31 4.36 -5.31
C SER A 31 -4.45 5.06 -6.65
N LEU A 32 -5.41 4.63 -7.49
CA LEU A 32 -5.75 5.34 -8.72
C LEU A 32 -6.42 6.70 -8.46
N LEU A 33 -7.02 6.95 -7.28
CA LEU A 33 -7.64 8.23 -6.98
C LEU A 33 -6.62 9.38 -6.94
N PRO A 34 -5.53 9.33 -6.14
CA PRO A 34 -4.46 10.31 -6.22
C PRO A 34 -3.91 10.45 -7.64
N LEU A 35 -3.63 9.32 -8.32
CA LEU A 35 -3.08 9.35 -9.67
C LEU A 35 -4.03 10.02 -10.68
N GLY A 36 -5.34 9.81 -10.53
CA GLY A 36 -6.37 10.42 -11.36
C GLY A 36 -6.56 11.91 -11.09
N ILE A 37 -6.61 12.31 -9.81
CA ILE A 37 -6.74 13.72 -9.40
C ILE A 37 -5.56 14.54 -9.93
N PHE A 38 -4.35 13.99 -9.82
CA PHE A 38 -3.14 14.65 -10.28
C PHE A 38 -2.77 14.29 -11.72
N SER A 39 -3.60 13.58 -12.48
CA SER A 39 -3.26 13.06 -13.82
C SER A 39 -2.78 14.12 -14.82
N LYS A 40 -3.35 15.33 -14.77
CA LYS A 40 -2.93 16.47 -15.62
C LYS A 40 -1.63 17.12 -15.16
N VAL A 41 -1.29 16.93 -13.89
CA VAL A 41 -0.09 17.48 -13.26
C VAL A 41 1.04 16.47 -13.34
N LEU A 42 0.78 15.17 -13.21
CA LEU A 42 1.79 14.13 -13.16
C LEU A 42 2.61 14.05 -14.44
N ASN A 43 3.93 14.22 -14.32
CA ASN A 43 4.86 13.98 -15.41
C ASN A 43 5.49 12.58 -15.25
N LEU A 44 5.10 11.66 -16.14
CA LEU A 44 5.62 10.29 -16.12
C LEU A 44 6.91 10.12 -16.94
N LYS A 45 7.38 11.17 -17.61
CA LYS A 45 8.57 11.12 -18.47
C LYS A 45 9.82 11.54 -17.71
N ASP A 46 9.82 12.73 -17.12
CA ASP A 46 11.03 13.24 -16.48
C ASP A 46 11.14 12.74 -15.03
N PHE A 47 12.38 12.47 -14.62
CA PHE A 47 12.73 12.01 -13.27
C PHE A 47 11.94 10.77 -12.77
N PHE A 48 11.34 9.97 -13.65
CA PHE A 48 10.51 8.83 -13.28
C PHE A 48 11.23 7.84 -12.34
N GLY A 49 12.48 7.52 -12.66
CA GLY A 49 13.31 6.65 -11.81
C GLY A 49 13.59 7.24 -10.43
N LEU A 50 13.81 8.55 -10.34
CA LEU A 50 14.00 9.26 -9.07
C LEU A 50 12.70 9.23 -8.24
N LYS A 51 11.56 9.56 -8.86
CA LYS A 51 10.24 9.56 -8.23
C LYS A 51 9.91 8.18 -7.66
N ILE A 52 10.12 7.11 -8.44
CA ILE A 52 9.93 5.73 -7.98
C ILE A 52 10.91 5.37 -6.88
N GLY A 53 12.19 5.72 -7.03
CA GLY A 53 13.22 5.39 -6.04
C GLY A 53 12.89 5.99 -4.67
N ILE A 54 12.56 7.28 -4.63
CA ILE A 54 12.18 7.97 -3.39
C ILE A 54 10.88 7.40 -2.83
N ALA A 55 9.87 7.16 -3.68
CA ALA A 55 8.61 6.58 -3.27
C ALA A 55 8.77 5.17 -2.67
N ALA A 56 9.64 4.34 -3.26
CA ALA A 56 9.93 2.98 -2.78
C ALA A 56 10.67 2.98 -1.44
N VAL A 57 11.66 3.87 -1.26
CA VAL A 57 12.36 4.00 0.03
C VAL A 57 11.39 4.47 1.11
N PHE A 58 10.58 5.50 0.81
CA PHE A 58 9.61 6.04 1.76
C PHE A 58 8.54 5.01 2.14
N SER A 59 8.02 4.24 1.17
CA SER A 59 7.02 3.23 1.45
C SER A 59 7.57 2.09 2.30
N LEU A 60 8.82 1.70 2.08
CA LEU A 60 9.50 0.67 2.86
C LEU A 60 9.75 1.13 4.30
N ILE A 61 10.15 2.39 4.50
CA ILE A 61 10.26 3.00 5.83
C ILE A 61 8.90 3.00 6.54
N THR A 62 7.85 3.46 5.85
CA THR A 62 6.49 3.54 6.40
C THR A 62 5.98 2.15 6.79
N PHE A 63 6.23 1.14 5.94
CA PHE A 63 5.93 -0.25 6.23
C PHE A 63 6.64 -0.75 7.50
N ILE A 64 7.94 -0.48 7.66
CA ILE A 64 8.69 -0.88 8.86
C ILE A 64 8.08 -0.24 10.11
N TYR A 65 7.76 1.04 10.08
CA TYR A 65 7.12 1.75 11.20
C TYR A 65 5.75 1.15 11.52
N TYR A 66 4.93 0.90 10.50
CA TYR A 66 3.63 0.26 10.66
C TYR A 66 3.75 -1.12 11.32
N VAL A 67 4.63 -1.98 10.81
CA VAL A 67 4.83 -3.33 11.37
C VAL A 67 5.26 -3.27 12.84
N ARG A 68 6.14 -2.32 13.21
CA ARG A 68 6.54 -2.11 14.61
C ARG A 68 5.36 -1.64 15.48
N TYR A 69 4.58 -0.69 14.98
CA TYR A 69 3.41 -0.14 15.68
C TYR A 69 2.36 -1.22 15.98
N VAL A 70 2.02 -2.00 14.97
CA VAL A 70 0.98 -3.04 15.07
C VAL A 70 1.43 -4.21 15.96
N LYS A 71 2.73 -4.53 15.95
CA LYS A 71 3.34 -5.45 16.92
C LYS A 71 3.17 -4.97 18.36
N SER A 72 3.39 -3.68 18.61
CA SER A 72 3.23 -3.09 19.95
C SER A 72 1.78 -3.15 20.43
N LEU A 73 0.81 -2.95 19.53
CA LEU A 73 -0.62 -2.96 19.86
C LEU A 73 -1.26 -4.36 19.91
N LYS A 74 -0.51 -5.43 19.60
CA LYS A 74 -1.02 -6.81 19.55
C LYS A 74 -2.30 -6.97 18.71
N LEU A 75 -2.39 -6.24 17.59
CA LEU A 75 -3.57 -6.27 16.72
C LEU A 75 -3.74 -7.65 16.04
N PRO A 76 -4.97 -8.01 15.64
CA PRO A 76 -5.23 -9.27 14.94
C PRO A 76 -4.42 -9.42 13.63
N PRO A 77 -4.00 -10.64 13.25
CA PRO A 77 -3.16 -10.87 12.06
C PRO A 77 -3.75 -10.35 10.74
N ILE A 78 -5.08 -10.33 10.61
CA ILE A 78 -5.77 -9.77 9.44
C ILE A 78 -5.50 -8.26 9.29
N VAL A 79 -5.51 -7.53 10.41
CA VAL A 79 -5.24 -6.08 10.43
C VAL A 79 -3.78 -5.80 10.09
N TRP A 80 -2.86 -6.68 10.46
CA TRP A 80 -1.45 -6.57 10.07
C TRP A 80 -1.29 -6.60 8.56
N GLY A 81 -1.79 -7.65 7.90
CA GLY A 81 -1.63 -7.82 6.46
C GLY A 81 -2.27 -6.68 5.68
N PHE A 82 -3.51 -6.32 6.05
CA PHE A 82 -4.26 -5.27 5.37
C PHE A 82 -3.61 -3.90 5.53
N GLY A 83 -3.31 -3.49 6.76
CA GLY A 83 -2.69 -2.18 6.96
C GLY A 83 -1.23 -2.11 6.52
N ALA A 84 -0.51 -3.24 6.47
CA ALA A 84 0.83 -3.28 5.91
C ALA A 84 0.77 -3.00 4.40
N MET A 85 -0.20 -3.60 3.71
CA MET A 85 -0.47 -3.35 2.30
C MET A 85 -0.85 -1.88 2.05
N ILE A 86 -1.74 -1.30 2.88
CA ILE A 86 -2.07 0.13 2.84
C ILE A 86 -0.81 0.98 3.00
N SER A 87 -0.04 0.69 4.06
CA SER A 87 1.13 1.48 4.44
C SER A 87 2.22 1.46 3.38
N LEU A 88 2.23 0.48 2.49
CA LEU A 88 3.22 0.32 1.43
C LEU A 88 2.71 0.93 0.12
N ILE A 89 1.48 0.60 -0.29
CA ILE A 89 0.91 1.07 -1.55
C ILE A 89 0.55 2.56 -1.47
N MET A 90 -0.20 2.97 -0.46
CA MET A 90 -0.71 4.35 -0.39
C MET A 90 0.41 5.35 -0.08
N SER A 91 1.35 5.01 0.81
CA SER A 91 2.47 5.90 1.10
C SER A 91 3.40 6.06 -0.10
N GLY A 92 3.64 4.98 -0.87
CA GLY A 92 4.43 5.05 -2.11
C GLY A 92 3.76 5.94 -3.16
N VAL A 93 2.46 5.75 -3.39
CA VAL A 93 1.70 6.54 -4.37
C VAL A 93 1.65 8.02 -3.97
N LEU A 94 1.37 8.32 -2.70
CA LEU A 94 1.36 9.69 -2.21
C LEU A 94 2.74 10.34 -2.29
N MET A 95 3.82 9.60 -1.96
CA MET A 95 5.16 10.12 -2.06
C MET A 95 5.56 10.37 -3.52
N PHE A 96 5.20 9.48 -4.44
CA PHE A 96 5.42 9.66 -5.87
C PHE A 96 4.79 10.96 -6.38
N VAL A 97 3.51 11.18 -6.06
CA VAL A 97 2.79 12.41 -6.40
C VAL A 97 3.44 13.62 -5.75
N THR A 98 3.85 13.51 -4.47
CA THR A 98 4.48 14.62 -3.74
C THR A 98 5.80 15.02 -4.37
N VAL A 99 6.65 14.06 -4.73
CA VAL A 99 7.94 14.33 -5.39
C VAL A 99 7.71 14.99 -6.74
N ASP A 100 6.75 14.51 -7.53
CA ASP A 100 6.39 15.11 -8.82
C ASP A 100 5.95 16.58 -8.66
N VAL A 101 5.07 16.86 -7.69
CA VAL A 101 4.64 18.23 -7.38
C VAL A 101 5.82 19.10 -6.92
N ILE A 102 6.72 18.57 -6.09
CA ILE A 102 7.90 19.31 -5.62
C ILE A 102 8.84 19.64 -6.78
N LEU A 103 9.13 18.69 -7.67
CA LEU A 103 10.00 18.90 -8.83
C LEU A 103 9.47 20.02 -9.74
N LYS A 104 8.14 20.13 -9.87
CA LYS A 104 7.47 21.22 -10.58
C LYS A 104 7.59 22.56 -9.89
N LEU A 105 7.43 22.58 -8.56
CA LEU A 105 7.56 23.82 -7.79
C LEU A 105 8.96 24.41 -7.86
N ILE A 106 9.99 23.57 -8.00
CA ILE A 106 11.39 24.01 -8.13
C ILE A 106 11.84 24.22 -9.59
N GLY A 107 10.93 24.04 -10.56
CA GLY A 107 11.18 24.28 -11.98
C GLY A 107 12.15 23.30 -12.64
N LEU A 108 12.35 22.12 -12.03
CA LEU A 108 13.11 21.03 -12.66
C LEU A 108 12.24 20.21 -13.63
N GLU A 109 10.91 20.38 -13.55
CA GLU A 109 9.85 19.90 -14.44
C GLU A 109 8.74 20.95 -14.57
#